data_AF-A0A1W9UKC4-F1
#
_entry.id   AF-A0A1W9UKC4-F1
#
_cell.length_a   1.000
_cell.length_b   1.000
_cell.length_c   1.000
_cell.angle_alpha   90.00
_cell.angle_beta   90.00
_cell.angle_gamma   90.00
#
_symmetry.space_group_name_H-M   'P 1'
#
loop_
_entity.id
_entity.type
_entity.pdbx_description
1 polymer ?
#
loop_
_entity_poly.entity_id
_entity_poly.type
_entity_poly.pdbx_seq_one_letter_code
_entity_poly.pdbx_strand_id
1 'polypeptide(L)'
;MHETDLRGADLNRAFLFNAYLRKADMRGADLYRTNLSEVDLRGTDLRGVDLREADLDKADLDGVKYNERTRWPQGLVHYFTRALLED
;
A
#
# COMPACT_ATOMS: atom_id res chain seq x y z
N MET A 1 -14.37 5.94 -14.32
CA MET A 1 -12.92 5.68 -14.43
C MET A 1 -12.70 4.26 -14.00
N HIS A 2 -11.99 3.47 -14.78
CA HIS A 2 -11.61 2.12 -14.36
C HIS A 2 -10.54 2.25 -13.27
N GLU A 3 -10.76 1.60 -12.13
CA GLU A 3 -9.75 1.42 -11.10
C GLU A 3 -8.58 0.63 -11.69
N THR A 4 -7.34 1.04 -11.42
CA THR A 4 -6.15 0.33 -11.93
C THR A 4 -6.03 -1.00 -11.20
N ASP A 5 -6.04 -2.11 -11.95
CA ASP A 5 -5.86 -3.46 -11.42
C ASP A 5 -4.37 -3.83 -11.41
N LEU A 6 -3.79 -3.97 -10.22
CA LEU A 6 -2.41 -4.37 -9.96
C LEU A 6 -2.37 -5.60 -9.03
N ARG A 7 -3.45 -6.39 -9.00
CA ARG A 7 -3.53 -7.57 -8.13
C ARG A 7 -2.39 -8.55 -8.44
N GLY A 8 -1.67 -8.95 -7.40
CA GLY A 8 -0.54 -9.89 -7.52
C GLY A 8 0.63 -9.38 -8.36
N ALA A 9 0.70 -8.08 -8.68
CA ALA A 9 1.82 -7.52 -9.42
C ALA A 9 3.12 -7.63 -8.62
N ASP A 10 4.21 -7.96 -9.32
CA ASP A 10 5.57 -7.84 -8.78
C ASP A 10 6.09 -6.42 -9.07
N LEU A 11 6.16 -5.61 -8.02
CA LEU A 11 6.65 -4.24 -8.03
C LEU A 11 7.86 -4.10 -7.09
N ASN A 12 8.53 -5.22 -6.77
CA ASN A 12 9.70 -5.28 -5.92
C ASN A 12 10.76 -4.27 -6.40
N ARG A 13 11.22 -3.37 -5.52
CA ARG A 13 12.20 -2.31 -5.82
C ARG A 13 11.80 -1.34 -6.95
N ALA A 14 10.53 -1.27 -7.33
CA ALA A 14 10.08 -0.31 -8.33
C ALA A 14 10.21 1.14 -7.81
N PHE A 15 10.30 2.08 -8.76
CA PHE A 15 10.28 3.52 -8.48
C PHE A 15 8.90 4.06 -8.86
N LEU A 16 8.05 4.27 -7.85
CA LEU A 16 6.68 4.77 -8.03
C LEU A 16 6.48 6.17 -7.43
N PHE A 17 7.57 6.87 -7.06
CA PHE A 17 7.55 8.23 -6.51
C PHE A 17 6.57 9.15 -7.28
N ASN A 18 5.71 9.87 -6.53
CA ASN A 18 4.70 10.78 -7.08
C ASN A 18 3.65 10.14 -8.03
N ALA A 19 3.49 8.81 -8.03
CA ALA A 19 2.44 8.15 -8.78
C ALA A 19 1.03 8.45 -8.22
N TYR A 20 0.04 8.42 -9.11
CA TYR A 20 -1.38 8.50 -8.75
C TYR A 20 -1.99 7.11 -8.81
N LEU A 21 -2.14 6.45 -7.65
CA LEU A 21 -2.68 5.09 -7.51
C LEU A 21 -3.99 5.06 -6.72
N ARG A 22 -4.63 6.22 -6.53
CA ARG A 22 -5.92 6.36 -5.84
C ARG A 22 -6.93 5.34 -6.34
N LYS A 23 -7.52 4.58 -5.41
CA LYS A 23 -8.50 3.50 -5.64
C LYS A 23 -7.99 2.34 -6.50
N ALA A 24 -6.67 2.15 -6.63
CA ALA A 24 -6.15 0.96 -7.29
C ALA A 24 -6.47 -0.31 -6.46
N ASP A 25 -6.61 -1.44 -7.15
CA ASP A 25 -6.69 -2.76 -6.53
C ASP A 25 -5.31 -3.40 -6.56
N MET A 26 -4.62 -3.41 -5.43
CA MET A 26 -3.27 -3.95 -5.30
C MET A 26 -3.23 -5.25 -4.51
N ARG A 27 -4.37 -5.92 -4.30
CA ARG A 27 -4.45 -7.10 -3.43
C ARG A 27 -3.39 -8.14 -3.80
N GLY A 28 -2.58 -8.52 -2.81
CA GLY A 28 -1.52 -9.52 -2.95
C GLY A 28 -0.29 -9.09 -3.78
N ALA A 29 -0.16 -7.82 -4.15
CA ALA A 29 1.05 -7.32 -4.82
C ALA A 29 2.29 -7.37 -3.92
N ASP A 30 3.48 -7.52 -4.53
CA ASP A 30 4.77 -7.36 -3.85
C ASP A 30 5.30 -5.94 -4.07
N LEU A 31 5.34 -5.14 -3.00
CA LEU A 31 5.91 -3.79 -2.95
C LEU A 31 7.15 -3.73 -2.05
N TYR A 32 7.83 -4.86 -1.86
CA TYR A 32 9.04 -4.92 -1.06
C TYR A 32 10.12 -4.00 -1.63
N ARG A 33 10.66 -3.12 -0.78
CA ARG A 33 11.67 -2.11 -1.16
C ARG A 33 11.24 -1.12 -2.25
N THR A 34 9.95 -0.98 -2.52
CA THR A 34 9.46 -0.01 -3.51
C THR A 34 9.59 1.41 -2.97
N ASN A 35 9.98 2.37 -3.82
CA ASN A 35 9.88 3.78 -3.49
C ASN A 35 8.45 4.26 -3.78
N LEU A 36 7.67 4.46 -2.71
CA LEU A 36 6.30 4.98 -2.71
C LEU A 36 6.23 6.38 -2.06
N SER A 37 7.36 7.09 -1.98
CA SER A 37 7.35 8.43 -1.39
C SER A 37 6.48 9.38 -2.24
N GLU A 38 5.73 10.25 -1.54
CA GLU A 38 4.80 11.22 -2.13
C GLU A 38 3.70 10.61 -3.03
N VAL A 39 3.44 9.30 -2.95
CA VAL A 39 2.39 8.62 -3.74
C VAL A 39 1.00 8.89 -3.16
N ASP A 40 0.03 9.12 -4.04
CA ASP A 40 -1.40 9.14 -3.69
C ASP A 40 -1.96 7.71 -3.70
N LEU A 41 -2.05 7.10 -2.52
CA LEU A 41 -2.60 5.75 -2.30
C LEU A 41 -4.04 5.79 -1.79
N ARG A 42 -4.73 6.94 -1.83
CA ARG A 42 -6.05 7.08 -1.19
C ARG A 42 -7.06 6.03 -1.67
N GLY A 43 -7.71 5.37 -0.73
CA GLY A 43 -8.74 4.36 -1.05
C GLY A 43 -8.23 3.10 -1.76
N THR A 44 -6.91 2.89 -1.84
CA THR A 44 -6.30 1.68 -2.45
C THR A 44 -6.61 0.44 -1.62
N ASP A 45 -6.77 -0.71 -2.28
CA ASP A 45 -6.87 -2.00 -1.61
C ASP A 45 -5.50 -2.67 -1.49
N LEU A 46 -4.93 -2.60 -0.28
CA LEU A 46 -3.61 -3.14 0.09
C LEU A 46 -3.71 -4.48 0.84
N ARG A 47 -4.87 -5.16 0.83
CA ARG A 47 -5.03 -6.45 1.54
C ARG A 47 -4.05 -7.49 1.01
N GLY A 48 -3.24 -8.05 1.90
CA GLY A 48 -2.20 -9.04 1.57
C GLY A 48 -0.98 -8.51 0.83
N VAL A 49 -0.79 -7.19 0.73
CA VAL A 49 0.39 -6.59 0.11
C VAL A 49 1.61 -6.67 1.02
N ASP A 50 2.79 -6.94 0.46
CA ASP A 50 4.07 -6.85 1.17
C ASP A 50 4.73 -5.47 0.91
N LEU A 51 4.68 -4.58 1.90
CA LEU A 51 5.31 -3.25 1.89
C LEU A 51 6.59 -3.20 2.74
N ARG A 52 7.15 -4.35 3.16
CA ARG A 52 8.35 -4.31 4.00
C ARG A 52 9.48 -3.59 3.26
N GLU A 53 10.18 -2.73 3.98
CA GLU A 53 11.26 -1.89 3.45
C GLU A 53 10.84 -0.93 2.33
N ALA A 54 9.55 -0.78 2.02
CA ALA A 54 9.08 0.27 1.14
C ALA A 54 9.26 1.65 1.81
N ASP A 55 9.58 2.65 0.99
CA ASP A 55 9.62 4.04 1.43
C ASP A 55 8.22 4.66 1.24
N LEU A 56 7.57 5.02 2.34
CA LEU A 56 6.25 5.66 2.37
C LEU A 56 6.32 7.13 2.81
N ASP A 57 7.49 7.77 2.74
CA ASP A 57 7.62 9.18 3.14
C ASP A 57 6.59 10.05 2.42
N LYS A 58 5.76 10.76 3.19
CA LYS A 58 4.65 11.59 2.70
C LYS A 58 3.62 10.91 1.77
N ALA A 59 3.55 9.59 1.74
CA ALA A 59 2.49 8.90 1.01
C ALA A 59 1.12 9.20 1.64
N ASP A 60 0.10 9.44 0.80
CA ASP A 60 -1.27 9.65 1.27
C ASP A 60 -2.00 8.30 1.38
N LEU A 61 -2.11 7.82 2.62
CA LEU A 61 -2.73 6.54 2.97
C LEU A 61 -4.20 6.68 3.41
N ASP A 62 -4.86 7.83 3.18
CA ASP A 62 -6.24 8.02 3.62
C ASP A 62 -7.19 6.98 3.00
N GLY A 63 -7.97 6.32 3.85
CA GLY A 63 -8.94 5.30 3.44
C GLY A 63 -8.36 4.03 2.80
N VAL A 64 -7.06 3.76 2.92
CA VAL A 64 -6.50 2.47 2.43
C VAL A 64 -7.15 1.29 3.17
N LYS A 65 -7.44 0.23 2.42
CA LYS A 65 -7.91 -1.04 3.00
C LYS A 65 -6.74 -1.97 3.20
N TYR A 66 -6.59 -2.51 4.39
CA TYR A 66 -5.54 -3.48 4.73
C TYR A 66 -6.11 -4.53 5.68
N ASN A 67 -5.40 -5.64 5.85
CA ASN A 67 -5.79 -6.70 6.77
C ASN A 67 -4.57 -7.28 7.48
N GLU A 68 -4.76 -8.34 8.27
CA GLU A 68 -3.71 -9.02 9.04
C GLU A 68 -2.58 -9.60 8.18
N ARG A 69 -2.79 -9.73 6.87
CA ARG A 69 -1.79 -10.20 5.92
C ARG A 69 -0.96 -9.09 5.30
N THR A 70 -1.41 -7.84 5.38
CA THR A 70 -0.66 -6.69 4.87
C THR A 70 0.58 -6.48 5.73
N ARG A 71 1.75 -6.40 5.11
CA ARG A 71 3.05 -6.31 5.81
C ARG A 71 3.63 -4.92 5.65
N TRP A 72 3.50 -4.08 6.65
CA TRP A 72 3.98 -2.69 6.61
C TRP A 72 5.51 -2.57 6.77
N PRO A 73 6.11 -1.42 6.38
CA PRO A 73 7.47 -1.08 6.76
C PRO A 73 7.65 -1.13 8.29
N GLN A 74 8.85 -1.49 8.73
CA GLN A 74 9.18 -1.53 10.15
C GLN A 74 8.97 -0.15 10.79
N GLY A 75 8.42 -0.12 12.00
CA GLY A 75 8.13 1.13 12.72
C GLY A 75 6.80 1.81 12.37
N LEU A 76 6.17 1.47 11.24
CA LEU A 76 4.90 2.07 10.80
C LEU A 76 3.67 1.36 11.42
N VAL A 77 3.83 0.13 11.89
CA VAL A 77 2.75 -0.72 12.47
C VAL A 77 2.09 -0.10 13.70
N HIS A 78 2.79 0.75 14.45
CA HIS A 78 2.27 1.34 15.70
C HIS A 78 1.14 2.37 15.50
N TYR A 79 0.90 2.85 14.27
CA TYR A 79 -0.16 3.84 13.99
C TYR A 79 -1.53 3.22 13.71
N PHE A 80 -1.59 1.93 13.38
CA PHE A 80 -2.82 1.28 12.89
C PHE A 80 -3.49 0.35 13.91
N THR A 81 -2.94 0.21 15.12
CA THR A 81 -3.47 -0.62 16.22
C THR A 81 -4.80 -0.16 16.82
N ARG A 82 -5.62 0.61 16.10
CA ARG A 82 -6.99 0.97 16.53
C ARG A 82 -8.08 0.83 15.47
N ALA A 83 -7.79 0.22 14.31
CA ALA A 83 -8.78 -0.01 13.26
C ALA A 83 -8.79 -1.48 12.79
N LEU A 84 -8.74 -2.41 13.74
CA LEU A 84 -9.00 -3.82 13.43
C LEU A 84 -10.52 -4.06 13.40
N LEU A 85 -10.95 -4.65 12.27
CA LEU A 85 -12.20 -5.37 11.99
C LEU A 85 -13.37 -4.51 11.51
N GLU A 86 -13.47 -4.36 10.19
CA GLU A 86 -14.77 -4.48 9.53
C GLU A 86 -14.65 -5.62 8.51
N ASP A 87 -15.62 -6.54 8.58
CA ASP A 87 -15.71 -7.82 7.86
C ASP A 87 -15.73 -7.69 6.32
#